data_AF-A0A812NMR2-F1
#
_entry.id   AF-A0A812NMR2-F1
#
_cell.length_a   1.000
_cell.length_b   1.000
_cell.length_c   1.000
_cell.angle_alpha   90.00
_cell.angle_beta   90.00
_cell.angle_gamma   90.00
#
_symmetry.space_group_name_H-M   'P 1'
#
loop_
_entity.id
_entity.type
_entity.pdbx_description
1 polymer ?
#
loop_
_entity_poly.entity_id
_entity_poly.type
_entity_poly.pdbx_seq_one_letter_code
_entity_poly.pdbx_strand_id
1 'polypeptide(L)'
;MLGEMFKLTCHRTFLDVEDEKDRSTCSRRSQSEPPDDRSTEQTYASALASRADQLHFWLRKRQQGDFNHADEKETGAEASTEADTRDNTDSLRISSKNSNASEPEVEISQGSLGHPEVCHRPCVNFAKGWCAAGSSCEYCHLSHVETPLVTANKEVRAILQQASEVDLLAPAMKHAWARAADKGFLDAAEEVLVILKTRLHELDSLQSLTQKQQGKLDRFMAKMPFSGLMGLALRKTEDSSHAERVKAAVDSLRSNLMSLVGCCSPLQSPGDSLGALFAVRSKRFCCAQSLEGGAPLREGRSGLPACAARTSQAPRQAPPKATTASDARKVEAVEEYLSRIGGSANLRALKSAIGGLSRSLLQKHFEITSDDFVTSKKGHQKQERNIREFLTSRGSVPLTQVMKLFSVPRRWLASHEEFLVQGGRIRLRVRQTDQPEVQILEDGVGDLFRMRPSATTGAAAKTAQQEIARLRFFLVSQVAQLPKSVRSGALRRLKGMWHPDAAPGQYVGHDAVIAEVFRFLCSIEVAPGGFQFP
;
A
#
# COMPACT_ATOMS: atom_id res chain seq x y z
N MET A 1 -2.88 4.05 61.60
CA MET A 1 -3.53 4.56 60.36
C MET A 1 -4.50 3.49 59.90
N LEU A 2 -5.78 3.67 60.23
CA LEU A 2 -6.85 2.76 59.79
C LEU A 2 -7.29 3.21 58.40
N GLY A 3 -7.29 2.30 57.43
CA GLY A 3 -7.67 2.57 56.05
C GLY A 3 -9.19 2.59 55.91
N GLU A 4 -9.73 3.67 55.35
CA GLU A 4 -11.14 3.79 54.99
C GLU A 4 -11.46 2.87 53.81
N MET A 5 -12.53 2.09 53.96
CA MET A 5 -13.08 1.23 52.91
C MET A 5 -14.17 1.99 52.16
N PHE A 6 -13.94 2.29 50.88
CA PHE A 6 -14.97 2.83 50.00
C PHE A 6 -15.91 1.71 49.53
N LYS A 7 -17.20 2.03 49.46
CA LYS A 7 -18.23 1.13 48.95
C LYS A 7 -18.48 1.43 47.48
N LEU A 8 -18.24 0.43 46.63
CA LEU A 8 -18.44 0.51 45.18
C LEU A 8 -19.69 -0.27 44.80
N THR A 9 -20.60 0.39 44.07
CA THR A 9 -21.85 -0.22 43.59
C THR A 9 -21.82 -0.23 42.06
N CYS A 10 -22.07 -1.39 41.44
CA CYS A 10 -21.99 -1.55 39.98
C CYS A 10 -23.38 -1.62 39.36
N HIS A 11 -23.69 -0.71 38.43
CA HIS A 11 -24.93 -0.73 37.66
C HIS A 11 -24.70 -0.72 36.15
N ARG A 12 -25.12 -1.81 35.51
CA ARG A 12 -25.28 -2.00 34.05
C ARG A 12 -24.07 -1.66 33.17
N THR A 13 -22.87 -1.53 33.75
CA THR A 13 -21.50 -1.33 33.20
C THR A 13 -20.73 -0.17 33.85
N PHE A 14 -21.37 0.61 34.72
CA PHE A 14 -20.73 1.72 35.44
C PHE A 14 -20.48 1.37 36.92
N LEU A 15 -19.36 1.85 37.45
CA LEU A 15 -18.98 1.74 38.87
C LEU A 15 -19.24 3.09 39.53
N ASP A 16 -20.23 3.13 40.42
CA ASP A 16 -20.50 4.29 41.27
C ASP A 16 -19.80 4.10 42.62
N VAL A 17 -19.12 5.16 43.08
CA VAL A 17 -18.49 5.22 44.40
C VAL A 17 -19.45 5.98 45.32
N GLU A 18 -19.99 5.30 46.33
CA GLU A 18 -20.81 5.95 47.35
C GLU A 18 -19.88 6.64 48.36
N ASP A 19 -19.63 7.94 48.19
CA ASP A 19 -18.94 8.76 49.19
C ASP A 19 -19.94 9.16 50.28
N GLU A 20 -19.69 8.75 51.53
CA GLU A 20 -20.48 9.18 52.69
C GLU A 20 -20.30 10.69 52.91
N LYS A 21 -21.44 11.40 52.86
CA LYS A 21 -21.71 12.78 53.25
C LYS A 21 -20.62 13.45 54.11
N ASP A 22 -19.99 14.47 53.55
CA ASP A 22 -20.06 15.84 54.07
C ASP A 22 -19.23 16.80 53.20
N ARG A 23 -19.92 17.61 52.40
CA ARG A 23 -19.52 18.99 52.05
C ARG A 23 -20.63 19.66 51.25
N SER A 24 -21.45 20.37 52.01
CA SER A 24 -22.17 21.54 51.53
C SER A 24 -21.22 22.49 50.79
N THR A 25 -21.71 23.11 49.73
CA THR A 25 -21.05 24.16 48.90
C THR A 25 -19.97 23.69 47.93
N CYS A 26 -20.36 22.99 46.86
CA CYS A 26 -19.70 23.14 45.56
C CYS A 26 -20.75 23.13 44.44
N SER A 27 -20.61 24.12 43.56
CA SER A 27 -21.51 24.44 42.45
C SER A 27 -21.88 23.22 41.61
N ARG A 28 -23.20 23.02 41.42
CA ARG A 28 -23.79 22.04 40.50
C ARG A 28 -23.13 22.19 39.12
N ARG A 29 -22.32 21.21 38.72
CA ARG A 29 -22.05 20.99 37.30
C ARG A 29 -23.36 20.61 36.64
N SER A 30 -23.71 21.36 35.61
CA SER A 30 -24.85 21.17 34.73
C SER A 30 -25.00 19.70 34.33
N GLN A 31 -26.12 19.10 34.73
CA GLN A 31 -26.64 17.91 34.06
C GLN A 31 -27.04 18.34 32.65
N SER A 32 -26.20 18.03 31.67
CA SER A 32 -26.60 18.12 30.27
C SER A 32 -27.37 16.84 29.94
N GLU A 33 -28.69 16.91 30.00
CA GLU A 33 -29.52 15.96 29.26
C GLU A 33 -29.25 16.18 27.76
N PRO A 34 -29.01 15.12 26.97
CA PRO A 34 -28.93 15.25 25.52
C PRO A 34 -30.27 15.81 25.00
N PRO A 35 -30.24 16.72 24.02
CA PRO A 35 -31.46 17.31 23.49
C PRO A 35 -32.36 16.23 22.90
N ASP A 36 -33.64 16.21 23.31
CA ASP A 36 -34.71 15.42 22.70
C ASP A 36 -35.02 15.96 21.29
N ASP A 37 -34.10 15.73 20.36
CA ASP A 37 -34.26 16.17 18.99
C ASP A 37 -34.86 15.04 18.14
N ARG A 38 -36.20 15.03 18.06
CA ARG A 38 -36.99 14.13 17.19
C ARG A 38 -36.56 14.17 15.71
N SER A 39 -35.78 15.16 15.27
CA SER A 39 -35.23 15.20 13.91
C SER A 39 -34.15 14.13 13.66
N THR A 40 -33.47 13.66 14.71
CA THR A 40 -32.45 12.61 14.60
C THR A 40 -33.04 11.22 14.33
N GLU A 41 -34.21 10.92 14.89
CA GLU A 41 -34.92 9.65 14.63
C GLU A 41 -35.40 9.57 13.17
N GLN A 42 -35.89 10.68 12.62
CA GLN A 42 -36.37 10.72 11.24
C GLN A 42 -35.21 10.60 10.23
N THR A 43 -34.07 11.19 10.56
CA THR A 43 -32.82 11.08 9.77
C THR A 43 -32.26 9.65 9.84
N TYR A 44 -32.30 9.03 11.02
CA TYR A 44 -31.84 7.65 11.22
C TYR A 44 -32.75 6.63 10.54
N ALA A 45 -34.07 6.81 10.61
CA ALA A 45 -35.04 5.98 9.92
C ALA A 45 -34.88 6.08 8.40
N SER A 46 -34.66 7.28 7.86
CA SER A 46 -34.38 7.48 6.43
C SER A 46 -33.07 6.80 5.99
N ALA A 47 -32.01 6.90 6.79
CA ALA A 47 -30.74 6.23 6.52
C ALA A 47 -30.86 4.69 6.56
N LEU A 48 -31.65 4.15 7.49
CA LEU A 48 -31.95 2.72 7.58
C LEU A 48 -32.77 2.23 6.38
N ALA A 49 -33.78 3.01 5.94
CA ALA A 49 -34.58 2.69 4.75
C ALA A 49 -33.70 2.64 3.49
N SER A 50 -32.85 3.65 3.28
CA SER A 50 -31.90 3.68 2.15
C SER A 50 -30.95 2.47 2.14
N ARG A 51 -30.50 2.02 3.33
CA ARG A 51 -29.64 0.85 3.46
C ARG A 51 -30.38 -0.46 3.19
N ALA A 52 -31.66 -0.56 3.57
CA ALA A 52 -32.50 -1.70 3.25
C ALA A 52 -32.74 -1.81 1.74
N ASP A 53 -33.00 -0.69 1.05
CA ASP A 53 -33.17 -0.64 -0.41
C ASP A 53 -31.91 -1.09 -1.15
N GLN A 54 -30.73 -0.66 -0.69
CA GLN A 54 -29.45 -1.12 -1.24
C GLN A 54 -29.25 -2.63 -1.08
N LEU A 55 -29.67 -3.20 0.07
CA LEU A 55 -29.59 -4.64 0.32
C LEU A 55 -30.55 -5.41 -0.59
N HIS A 56 -31.78 -4.94 -0.75
CA HIS A 56 -32.78 -5.54 -1.64
C HIS A 56 -32.35 -5.50 -3.11
N PHE A 57 -31.77 -4.38 -3.55
CA PHE A 57 -31.19 -4.27 -4.89
C PHE A 57 -30.07 -5.30 -5.11
N TRP A 58 -29.17 -5.46 -4.13
CA TRP A 58 -28.07 -6.42 -4.21
C TRP A 58 -28.57 -7.87 -4.23
N LEU A 59 -29.59 -8.20 -3.42
CA LEU A 59 -30.24 -9.51 -3.41
C LEU A 59 -30.96 -9.82 -4.72
N ARG A 60 -31.64 -8.83 -5.33
CA ARG A 60 -32.29 -8.96 -6.64
C ARG A 60 -31.25 -9.25 -7.74
N LYS A 61 -30.12 -8.53 -7.73
CA LYS A 61 -29.02 -8.75 -8.66
C LYS A 61 -28.40 -10.15 -8.51
N ARG A 62 -28.33 -10.68 -7.28
CA ARG A 62 -27.88 -12.05 -7.01
C ARG A 62 -28.87 -13.11 -7.51
N GLN A 63 -30.18 -12.87 -7.41
CA GLN A 63 -31.21 -13.79 -7.92
C GLN A 63 -31.27 -13.83 -9.46
N GLN A 64 -30.84 -12.76 -10.13
CA GLN A 64 -30.84 -12.68 -11.60
C GLN A 64 -29.70 -13.45 -12.28
N GLY A 65 -28.85 -14.17 -11.53
CA GLY A 65 -27.91 -15.14 -12.10
C GLY A 65 -26.75 -14.57 -12.92
N ASP A 66 -26.50 -13.26 -12.86
CA ASP A 66 -25.44 -12.56 -13.63
C ASP A 66 -24.00 -12.82 -13.13
N PHE A 67 -23.76 -13.92 -12.42
CA PHE A 67 -22.41 -14.40 -12.09
C PHE A 67 -22.05 -15.65 -12.90
N ASN A 68 -22.21 -15.59 -14.22
CA ASN A 68 -21.56 -16.52 -15.13
C ASN A 68 -20.42 -15.81 -15.87
N HIS A 69 -19.27 -15.68 -15.19
CA HIS A 69 -17.94 -15.97 -15.75
C HIS A 69 -16.82 -15.52 -14.81
N ALA A 70 -16.10 -16.49 -14.23
CA ALA A 70 -14.63 -16.54 -14.23
C ALA A 70 -14.16 -17.72 -13.35
N ASP A 71 -14.32 -18.93 -13.85
CA ASP A 71 -13.30 -19.98 -13.72
C ASP A 71 -13.78 -21.20 -14.48
N GLU A 72 -13.17 -21.47 -15.63
CA GLU A 72 -12.86 -22.86 -16.00
C GLU A 72 -11.83 -22.86 -17.13
N LYS A 73 -10.65 -23.35 -16.76
CA LYS A 73 -9.48 -23.59 -17.59
C LYS A 73 -9.26 -25.10 -17.62
N GLU A 74 -9.14 -25.62 -18.84
CA GLU A 74 -8.48 -26.87 -19.23
C GLU A 74 -8.97 -28.20 -18.63
N THR A 75 -9.53 -29.05 -19.49
CA THR A 75 -8.91 -30.35 -19.82
C THR A 75 -9.24 -30.71 -21.27
N GLY A 76 -8.26 -31.26 -21.98
CA GLY A 76 -8.44 -31.88 -23.30
C GLY A 76 -8.21 -33.39 -23.22
N ALA A 77 -8.82 -34.14 -24.14
CA ALA A 77 -8.25 -35.28 -24.88
C ALA A 77 -9.35 -36.08 -25.62
N GLU A 78 -9.24 -36.06 -26.95
CA GLU A 78 -9.31 -37.14 -27.95
C GLU A 78 -10.33 -38.32 -27.92
N ALA A 79 -10.90 -38.53 -29.12
CA ALA A 79 -11.05 -39.79 -29.88
C ALA A 79 -12.46 -40.45 -30.03
N SER A 80 -12.95 -40.39 -31.28
CA SER A 80 -13.67 -41.42 -32.10
C SER A 80 -15.02 -41.97 -31.57
N THR A 81 -16.12 -42.14 -32.33
CA THR A 81 -16.38 -42.72 -33.67
C THR A 81 -17.85 -42.46 -34.08
N GLU A 82 -18.13 -42.37 -35.40
CA GLU A 82 -19.23 -42.95 -36.22
C GLU A 82 -20.60 -43.29 -35.56
N ALA A 83 -21.81 -43.10 -36.12
CA ALA A 83 -22.35 -42.82 -37.45
C ALA A 83 -23.86 -42.46 -37.32
N ASP A 84 -24.46 -41.90 -38.38
CA ASP A 84 -25.89 -41.89 -38.79
C ASP A 84 -26.97 -41.63 -37.73
N THR A 85 -27.86 -40.62 -37.85
CA THR A 85 -29.00 -40.67 -38.78
C THR A 85 -29.78 -39.33 -38.81
N ARG A 86 -30.25 -38.97 -40.02
CA ARG A 86 -31.54 -38.31 -40.36
C ARG A 86 -31.85 -36.88 -39.90
N ASP A 87 -31.78 -35.99 -40.90
CA ASP A 87 -32.95 -35.35 -41.52
C ASP A 87 -34.07 -34.84 -40.59
N ASN A 88 -34.04 -33.54 -40.26
CA ASN A 88 -35.27 -32.76 -40.13
C ASN A 88 -34.99 -31.26 -40.32
N THR A 89 -35.45 -30.75 -41.45
CA THR A 89 -35.75 -29.35 -41.70
C THR A 89 -36.74 -28.81 -40.66
N ASP A 90 -36.39 -27.76 -39.90
CA ASP A 90 -37.34 -26.66 -39.72
C ASP A 90 -36.68 -25.34 -39.32
N SER A 91 -37.26 -24.29 -39.86
CA SER A 91 -36.83 -22.91 -39.84
C SER A 91 -36.98 -22.28 -38.46
N LEU A 92 -35.88 -21.98 -37.77
CA LEU A 92 -35.83 -20.84 -36.86
C LEU A 92 -34.57 -20.02 -37.10
N ARG A 93 -34.80 -18.93 -37.81
CA ARG A 93 -33.90 -17.82 -38.08
C ARG A 93 -33.47 -17.19 -36.75
N ILE A 94 -32.45 -17.76 -36.10
CA ILE A 94 -31.79 -17.15 -34.95
C ILE A 94 -31.07 -15.91 -35.47
N SER A 95 -31.77 -14.79 -35.33
CA SER A 95 -31.27 -13.46 -35.62
C SER A 95 -30.04 -13.23 -34.75
N SER A 96 -28.85 -13.36 -35.34
CA SER A 96 -27.58 -13.00 -34.74
C SER A 96 -27.58 -11.50 -34.43
N LYS A 97 -28.15 -11.15 -33.28
CA LYS A 97 -28.05 -9.84 -32.65
C LYS A 97 -26.58 -9.66 -32.28
N ASN A 98 -25.84 -9.07 -33.21
CA ASN A 98 -24.52 -8.53 -33.00
C ASN A 98 -24.68 -7.27 -32.12
N SER A 99 -25.01 -7.46 -30.84
CA SER A 99 -24.99 -6.41 -29.84
C SER A 99 -23.53 -6.09 -29.55
N ASN A 100 -22.94 -5.27 -30.43
CA ASN A 100 -21.79 -4.45 -30.09
C ASN A 100 -22.20 -3.60 -28.88
N ALA A 101 -22.04 -4.16 -27.68
CA ALA A 101 -22.13 -3.43 -26.43
C ALA A 101 -20.99 -2.41 -26.47
N SER A 102 -21.29 -1.23 -27.01
CA SER A 102 -20.41 -0.08 -26.93
C SER A 102 -20.02 0.08 -25.48
N GLU A 103 -18.72 -0.02 -25.23
CA GLU A 103 -18.12 0.22 -23.91
C GLU A 103 -18.73 1.50 -23.36
N PRO A 104 -19.32 1.48 -22.15
CA PRO A 104 -20.09 2.60 -21.65
C PRO A 104 -19.22 3.85 -21.64
N GLU A 105 -19.63 4.87 -22.40
CA GLU A 105 -18.95 6.16 -22.45
C GLU A 105 -18.94 6.72 -21.03
N VAL A 106 -17.74 6.76 -20.42
CA VAL A 106 -17.59 7.23 -19.04
C VAL A 106 -17.76 8.73 -19.03
N GLU A 107 -18.95 9.19 -18.65
CA GLU A 107 -19.20 10.62 -18.44
C GLU A 107 -18.23 11.20 -17.42
N ILE A 108 -17.50 12.25 -17.82
CA ILE A 108 -16.57 12.97 -16.95
C ILE A 108 -17.40 13.70 -15.88
N SER A 109 -17.17 13.36 -14.62
CA SER A 109 -17.83 14.06 -13.50
C SER A 109 -17.24 15.43 -13.24
N GLN A 110 -18.01 16.34 -12.63
CA GLN A 110 -17.51 17.64 -12.16
C GLN A 110 -16.28 17.50 -11.24
N GLY A 111 -16.24 16.47 -10.41
CA GLY A 111 -15.08 16.19 -9.56
C GLY A 111 -13.82 15.76 -10.31
N SER A 112 -13.94 15.37 -11.58
CA SER A 112 -12.83 14.95 -12.45
C SER A 112 -12.10 16.12 -13.11
N LEU A 113 -12.62 17.35 -12.98
CA LEU A 113 -11.99 18.54 -13.53
C LEU A 113 -10.61 18.77 -12.89
N GLY A 114 -9.57 18.90 -13.72
CA GLY A 114 -8.18 19.07 -13.27
C GLY A 114 -7.43 17.76 -12.93
N HIS A 115 -7.94 16.60 -13.35
CA HIS A 115 -7.25 15.31 -13.18
C HIS A 115 -5.90 15.29 -13.93
N PRO A 116 -4.82 14.68 -13.39
CA PRO A 116 -4.74 13.94 -12.11
C PRO A 116 -4.30 14.76 -10.90
N GLU A 117 -3.82 15.99 -11.09
CA GLU A 117 -3.10 16.73 -10.03
C GLU A 117 -4.00 17.61 -9.17
N VAL A 118 -5.06 18.18 -9.76
CA VAL A 118 -5.92 19.19 -9.12
C VAL A 118 -7.36 18.69 -8.94
N CYS A 119 -7.72 17.53 -9.47
CA CYS A 119 -9.07 16.99 -9.32
C CYS A 119 -9.48 16.74 -7.86
N HIS A 120 -10.78 16.55 -7.65
CA HIS A 120 -11.32 16.18 -6.35
C HIS A 120 -10.87 14.77 -5.96
N ARG A 121 -11.19 14.40 -4.72
CA ARG A 121 -10.95 13.04 -4.21
C ARG A 121 -11.66 12.02 -5.11
N PRO A 122 -11.08 10.81 -5.32
CA PRO A 122 -11.75 9.74 -6.04
C PRO A 122 -13.11 9.39 -5.42
N CYS A 123 -14.10 9.16 -6.28
CA CYS A 123 -15.44 8.78 -5.89
C CYS A 123 -15.47 7.32 -5.41
N VAL A 124 -15.82 7.12 -4.15
CA VAL A 124 -15.88 5.78 -3.54
C VAL A 124 -16.99 4.91 -4.17
N ASN A 125 -18.08 5.52 -4.62
CA ASN A 125 -19.19 4.80 -5.26
C ASN A 125 -18.82 4.38 -6.68
N PHE A 126 -18.22 5.29 -7.46
CA PHE A 126 -17.72 4.96 -8.79
C PHE A 126 -16.63 3.89 -8.75
N ALA A 127 -15.72 3.96 -7.76
CA ALA A 127 -14.70 2.92 -7.55
C ALA A 127 -15.30 1.52 -7.23
N LYS A 128 -16.55 1.44 -6.75
CA LYS A 128 -17.29 0.17 -6.56
C LYS A 128 -18.04 -0.28 -7.83
N GLY A 129 -17.94 0.48 -8.92
CA GLY A 129 -18.49 0.17 -10.24
C GLY A 129 -19.62 1.09 -10.70
N TRP A 130 -20.28 1.84 -9.82
CA TRP A 130 -21.38 2.72 -10.24
C TRP A 130 -21.64 3.89 -9.26
N CYS A 131 -21.83 5.07 -9.81
CA CYS A 131 -22.19 6.28 -9.06
C CYS A 131 -23.52 6.84 -9.57
N ALA A 132 -24.52 6.92 -8.68
CA ALA A 132 -25.86 7.43 -9.02
C ALA A 132 -25.87 8.89 -9.48
N ALA A 133 -24.88 9.69 -9.07
CA ALA A 133 -24.80 11.11 -9.42
C ALA A 133 -24.29 11.35 -10.86
N GLY A 134 -23.72 10.33 -11.52
CA GLY A 134 -23.20 10.46 -12.89
C GLY A 134 -22.23 11.62 -13.07
N SER A 135 -22.44 12.41 -14.12
CA SER A 135 -21.68 13.64 -14.42
C SER A 135 -21.78 14.74 -13.34
N SER A 136 -22.86 14.78 -12.55
CA SER A 136 -23.02 15.76 -11.47
C SER A 136 -22.21 15.44 -10.19
N CYS A 137 -21.47 14.33 -10.17
CA CYS A 137 -20.70 13.96 -8.99
C CYS A 137 -19.53 14.93 -8.73
N GLU A 138 -19.45 15.50 -7.52
CA GLU A 138 -18.34 16.37 -7.08
C GLU A 138 -17.03 15.60 -6.84
N TYR A 139 -17.04 14.27 -6.94
CA TYR A 139 -15.87 13.42 -6.78
C TYR A 139 -15.35 12.93 -8.14
N CYS A 140 -14.06 12.64 -8.23
CA CYS A 140 -13.45 12.21 -9.48
C CYS A 140 -13.86 10.77 -9.84
N HIS A 141 -14.33 10.57 -11.07
CA HIS A 141 -14.67 9.28 -11.67
C HIS A 141 -13.53 8.71 -12.53
N LEU A 142 -12.54 9.52 -12.88
CA LEU A 142 -11.40 9.04 -13.65
C LEU A 142 -10.54 8.08 -12.82
N SER A 143 -9.94 7.11 -13.50
CA SER A 143 -9.00 6.19 -12.88
C SER A 143 -7.81 6.97 -12.36
N HIS A 144 -7.73 7.10 -11.04
CA HIS A 144 -6.49 7.53 -10.42
C HIS A 144 -5.52 6.36 -10.53
N VAL A 145 -4.52 6.52 -11.41
CA VAL A 145 -3.32 5.69 -11.36
C VAL A 145 -2.93 5.60 -9.91
N GLU A 146 -2.67 4.39 -9.43
CA GLU A 146 -2.33 4.07 -8.05
C GLU A 146 -1.03 4.79 -7.63
N THR A 147 -1.00 6.13 -7.60
CA THR A 147 -0.25 6.82 -6.58
C THR A 147 -0.88 6.30 -5.30
N PRO A 148 -0.21 5.36 -4.60
CA PRO A 148 -0.80 4.71 -3.45
C PRO A 148 -1.18 5.86 -2.53
N LEU A 149 -2.49 5.97 -2.23
CA LEU A 149 -3.04 6.98 -1.32
C LEU A 149 -2.04 7.11 -0.20
N VAL A 150 -1.31 8.24 -0.16
CA VAL A 150 -0.13 8.37 0.68
C VAL A 150 -0.64 8.41 2.09
N THR A 151 -0.77 7.23 2.68
CA THR A 151 -1.42 7.04 3.95
C THR A 151 -0.42 7.49 4.98
N ALA A 152 -0.75 8.55 5.70
CA ALA A 152 0.12 9.06 6.73
C ALA A 152 0.32 7.98 7.80
N ASN A 153 1.57 7.54 7.97
CA ASN A 153 1.96 6.65 9.06
C ASN A 153 1.57 7.28 10.41
N LYS A 154 1.44 6.46 11.45
CA LYS A 154 1.05 6.92 12.80
C LYS A 154 1.90 8.11 13.28
N GLU A 155 3.21 8.06 13.03
CA GLU A 155 4.13 9.15 13.37
C GLU A 155 3.87 10.43 12.57
N VAL A 156 3.64 10.33 11.26
CA VAL A 156 3.37 11.51 10.42
C VAL A 156 2.03 12.13 10.79
N ARG A 157 1.01 11.31 11.15
CA ARG A 157 -0.26 11.82 11.67
C ARG A 157 -0.09 12.60 12.97
N ALA A 158 0.74 12.13 13.88
CA ALA A 158 1.05 12.86 15.12
C ALA A 158 1.77 14.19 14.81
N ILE A 159 2.73 14.19 13.87
CA ILE A 159 3.41 15.42 13.43
C ILE A 159 2.40 16.41 12.81
N LEU A 160 1.54 15.96 11.88
CA LEU A 160 0.52 16.79 11.25
C LEU A 160 -0.49 17.39 12.25
N GLN A 161 -0.75 16.69 13.36
CA GLN A 161 -1.63 17.19 14.41
C GLN A 161 -0.97 18.29 15.25
N GLN A 162 0.33 18.14 15.53
CA GLN A 162 1.13 19.06 16.36
C GLN A 162 1.65 20.27 15.57
N ALA A 163 1.85 20.13 14.26
CA ALA A 163 2.37 21.18 13.40
C ALA A 163 1.51 22.45 13.46
N SER A 164 2.18 23.61 13.57
CA SER A 164 1.55 24.92 13.37
C SER A 164 1.17 25.13 11.91
N GLU A 165 0.39 26.18 11.63
CA GLU A 165 0.04 26.57 10.25
C GLU A 165 1.32 26.83 9.42
N VAL A 166 2.30 27.55 9.98
CA VAL A 166 3.60 27.84 9.35
C VAL A 166 4.36 26.56 8.98
N ASP A 167 4.42 25.61 9.92
CA ASP A 167 5.15 24.35 9.75
C ASP A 167 4.56 23.47 8.65
N LEU A 168 3.26 23.61 8.35
CA LEU A 168 2.59 22.93 7.24
C LEU A 168 2.68 23.72 5.93
N LEU A 169 2.44 25.02 5.98
CA LEU A 169 2.30 25.88 4.80
C LEU A 169 3.61 26.02 4.04
N ALA A 170 4.74 26.21 4.75
CA ALA A 170 6.06 26.37 4.12
C ALA A 170 6.48 25.14 3.27
N PRO A 171 6.51 23.90 3.80
CA PRO A 171 6.82 22.73 2.97
C PRO A 171 5.73 22.44 1.94
N ALA A 172 4.44 22.67 2.24
CA ALA A 172 3.37 22.49 1.26
C ALA A 172 3.56 23.40 0.03
N MET A 173 3.88 24.68 0.24
CA MET A 173 4.15 25.65 -0.84
C MET A 173 5.37 25.23 -1.67
N LYS A 174 6.46 24.81 -1.04
CA LYS A 174 7.67 24.30 -1.72
C LYS A 174 7.33 23.15 -2.67
N HIS A 175 6.59 22.15 -2.19
CA HIS A 175 6.23 20.98 -3.02
C HIS A 175 5.14 21.29 -4.04
N ALA A 176 4.24 22.23 -3.75
CA ALA A 176 3.20 22.66 -4.68
C ALA A 176 3.81 23.37 -5.90
N TRP A 177 4.79 24.26 -5.67
CA TRP A 177 5.51 24.94 -6.74
C TRP A 177 6.28 23.96 -7.62
N ALA A 178 7.05 23.05 -7.01
CA ALA A 178 7.78 22.00 -7.73
C ALA A 178 6.84 21.11 -8.56
N ARG A 179 5.69 20.71 -7.99
CA ARG A 179 4.72 19.84 -8.68
C ARG A 179 4.02 20.55 -9.84
N ALA A 180 3.64 21.81 -9.68
CA ALA A 180 3.05 22.60 -10.75
C ALA A 180 4.05 22.83 -11.90
N ALA A 181 5.32 23.07 -11.58
CA ALA A 181 6.41 23.18 -12.57
C ALA A 181 6.65 21.85 -13.30
N ASP A 182 6.80 20.74 -12.58
CA ASP A 182 7.05 19.41 -13.13
C ASP A 182 5.94 18.95 -14.10
N LYS A 183 4.71 19.41 -13.84
CA LYS A 183 3.51 19.03 -14.60
C LYS A 183 3.11 20.06 -15.64
N GLY A 184 3.85 21.18 -15.74
CA GLY A 184 3.65 22.19 -16.77
C GLY A 184 2.39 23.04 -16.61
N PHE A 185 1.89 23.22 -15.38
CA PHE A 185 0.75 24.09 -15.09
C PHE A 185 1.08 25.22 -14.09
N LEU A 186 2.36 25.55 -13.95
CA LEU A 186 2.82 26.58 -13.00
C LEU A 186 2.11 27.92 -13.21
N ASP A 187 1.98 28.36 -14.46
CA ASP A 187 1.34 29.65 -14.80
C ASP A 187 -0.13 29.69 -14.37
N ALA A 188 -0.86 28.59 -14.56
CA ALA A 188 -2.25 28.49 -14.14
C ALA A 188 -2.39 28.40 -12.61
N ALA A 189 -1.38 27.88 -11.91
CA ALA A 189 -1.37 27.73 -10.45
C ALA A 189 -0.84 28.97 -9.71
N GLU A 190 -0.37 29.99 -10.42
CA GLU A 190 0.26 31.17 -9.84
C GLU A 190 -0.64 31.88 -8.82
N GLU A 191 -1.93 32.05 -9.14
CA GLU A 191 -2.91 32.69 -8.25
C GLU A 191 -2.97 32.00 -6.88
N VAL A 192 -3.09 30.67 -6.88
CA VAL A 192 -3.14 29.86 -5.65
C VAL A 192 -1.84 30.00 -4.86
N LEU A 193 -0.69 29.93 -5.56
CA LEU A 193 0.62 30.01 -4.94
C LEU A 193 0.90 31.40 -4.34
N VAL A 194 0.41 32.47 -4.96
CA VAL A 194 0.49 33.84 -4.44
C VAL A 194 -0.31 33.97 -3.16
N ILE A 195 -1.55 33.45 -3.11
CA ILE A 195 -2.39 33.50 -1.90
C ILE A 195 -1.68 32.81 -0.73
N LEU A 196 -1.13 31.61 -0.95
CA LEU A 196 -0.39 30.88 0.09
C LEU A 196 0.90 31.59 0.53
N LYS A 197 1.63 32.19 -0.42
CA LYS A 197 2.86 32.94 -0.13
C LYS A 197 2.58 34.17 0.72
N THR A 198 1.53 34.92 0.40
CA THR A 198 1.10 36.08 1.19
C THR A 198 0.76 35.66 2.62
N ARG A 199 -0.01 34.58 2.78
CA ARG A 199 -0.34 34.04 4.11
C ARG A 199 0.90 33.59 4.88
N LEU A 200 1.86 32.96 4.21
CA LEU A 200 3.10 32.56 4.84
C LEU A 200 3.92 33.77 5.33
N HIS A 201 3.84 34.92 4.65
CA HIS A 201 4.47 36.16 5.09
C HIS A 201 3.74 36.84 6.25
N GLU A 202 2.41 36.70 6.35
CA GLU A 202 1.61 37.21 7.48
C GLU A 202 1.85 36.42 8.77
N LEU A 203 2.14 35.13 8.64
CA LEU A 203 2.40 34.27 9.79
C LEU A 203 3.83 34.48 10.29
N ASP A 204 3.95 34.95 11.52
CA ASP A 204 5.24 35.19 12.16
C ASP A 204 6.05 33.88 12.30
N SER A 205 7.37 33.96 12.11
CA SER A 205 8.25 32.81 11.78
C SER A 205 8.57 31.85 12.95
N LEU A 206 7.63 31.62 13.87
CA LEU A 206 7.83 30.67 14.97
C LEU A 206 7.64 29.23 14.49
N GLN A 207 8.74 28.61 14.10
CA GLN A 207 8.79 27.17 13.83
C GLN A 207 8.65 26.39 15.15
N SER A 208 7.72 25.44 15.19
CA SER A 208 7.49 24.61 16.37
C SER A 208 8.06 23.20 16.24
N LEU A 209 8.22 22.71 15.01
CA LEU A 209 8.67 21.34 14.75
C LEU A 209 10.20 21.20 14.81
N THR A 210 10.65 20.06 15.33
CA THR A 210 12.06 19.67 15.26
C THR A 210 12.47 19.38 13.80
N GLN A 211 13.75 19.61 13.46
CA GLN A 211 14.28 19.35 12.12
C GLN A 211 14.03 17.90 11.63
N LYS A 212 14.04 16.93 12.56
CA LYS A 212 13.74 15.52 12.26
C LYS A 212 12.27 15.30 11.87
N GLN A 213 11.34 15.97 12.56
CA GLN A 213 9.91 15.94 12.20
C GLN A 213 9.69 16.64 10.86
N GLN A 214 10.35 17.79 10.64
CA GLN A 214 10.29 18.51 9.38
C GLN A 214 10.74 17.64 8.21
N GLY A 215 11.88 16.93 8.33
CA GLY A 215 12.36 16.03 7.28
C GLY A 215 11.45 14.81 7.03
N LYS A 216 10.61 14.40 7.98
CA LYS A 216 9.58 13.37 7.76
C LYS A 216 8.38 13.95 7.02
N LEU A 217 7.95 15.16 7.41
CA LEU A 217 6.86 15.88 6.77
C LEU A 217 7.19 16.22 5.30
N ASP A 218 8.41 16.72 5.05
CA ASP A 218 8.86 17.09 3.71
C ASP A 218 8.84 15.87 2.75
N ARG A 219 9.31 14.71 3.21
CA ARG A 219 9.27 13.45 2.44
C ARG A 219 7.85 12.93 2.20
N PHE A 220 6.93 13.20 3.12
CA PHE A 220 5.53 12.83 2.98
C PHE A 220 4.83 13.73 1.96
N MET A 221 4.96 15.06 2.10
CA MET A 221 4.38 16.05 1.19
C MET A 221 4.94 15.94 -0.24
N ALA A 222 6.22 15.59 -0.39
CA ALA A 222 6.82 15.33 -1.71
C ALA A 222 6.09 14.27 -2.53
N LYS A 223 5.32 13.37 -1.90
CA LYS A 223 4.53 12.32 -2.58
C LYS A 223 3.07 12.70 -2.85
N MET A 224 2.59 13.82 -2.33
CA MET A 224 1.17 14.18 -2.39
C MET A 224 0.79 14.95 -3.65
N PRO A 225 -0.36 14.67 -4.29
CA PRO A 225 -0.82 15.45 -5.42
C PRO A 225 -1.03 16.92 -5.02
N PHE A 226 -1.04 17.82 -5.99
CA PHE A 226 -1.21 19.26 -5.76
C PHE A 226 -2.47 19.56 -4.93
N SER A 227 -3.62 18.96 -5.26
CA SER A 227 -4.87 19.10 -4.50
C SER A 227 -4.74 18.65 -3.04
N GLY A 228 -3.96 17.60 -2.79
CA GLY A 228 -3.68 17.10 -1.44
C GLY A 228 -2.86 18.10 -0.62
N LEU A 229 -1.88 18.76 -1.25
CA LEU A 229 -1.09 19.81 -0.58
C LEU A 229 -1.96 21.00 -0.19
N MET A 230 -2.89 21.42 -1.06
CA MET A 230 -3.86 22.49 -0.76
C MET A 230 -4.78 22.10 0.40
N GLY A 231 -5.33 20.87 0.38
CA GLY A 231 -6.16 20.38 1.47
C GLY A 231 -5.43 20.30 2.82
N LEU A 232 -4.12 20.03 2.82
CA LEU A 232 -3.31 20.08 4.04
C LEU A 232 -3.05 21.51 4.53
N ALA A 233 -2.74 22.43 3.62
CA ALA A 233 -2.51 23.84 3.96
C ALA A 233 -3.75 24.45 4.64
N LEU A 234 -4.95 24.11 4.14
CA LEU A 234 -6.21 24.64 4.65
C LEU A 234 -6.68 24.05 5.98
N ARG A 235 -6.14 22.91 6.40
CA ARG A 235 -6.67 22.18 7.57
C ARG A 235 -6.47 22.91 8.90
N LYS A 236 -5.43 23.75 8.99
CA LYS A 236 -5.01 24.44 10.22
C LYS A 236 -5.18 25.95 10.16
N THR A 237 -5.67 26.49 9.06
CA THR A 237 -5.97 27.91 8.94
C THR A 237 -7.17 28.26 9.81
N GLU A 238 -6.99 29.21 10.72
CA GLU A 238 -8.08 29.76 11.54
C GLU A 238 -8.88 30.83 10.80
N ASP A 239 -8.30 31.46 9.79
CA ASP A 239 -8.93 32.47 8.94
C ASP A 239 -9.80 31.83 7.84
N SER A 240 -11.12 31.80 8.06
CA SER A 240 -12.09 31.28 7.09
C SER A 240 -12.02 32.03 5.75
N SER A 241 -11.72 33.33 5.75
CA SER A 241 -11.63 34.14 4.53
C SER A 241 -10.43 33.72 3.66
N HIS A 242 -9.31 33.35 4.29
CA HIS A 242 -8.17 32.79 3.58
C HIS A 242 -8.51 31.43 2.96
N ALA A 243 -9.18 30.57 3.72
CA ALA A 243 -9.57 29.25 3.24
C ALA A 243 -10.54 29.31 2.04
N GLU A 244 -11.51 30.23 2.07
CA GLU A 244 -12.43 30.46 0.95
C GLU A 244 -11.70 30.99 -0.29
N ARG A 245 -10.77 31.95 -0.13
CA ARG A 245 -9.96 32.47 -1.24
C ARG A 245 -9.13 31.38 -1.91
N VAL A 246 -8.44 30.54 -1.13
CA VAL A 246 -7.66 29.41 -1.69
C VAL A 246 -8.58 28.42 -2.39
N LYS A 247 -9.74 28.09 -1.80
CA LYS A 247 -10.70 27.16 -2.41
C LYS A 247 -11.20 27.70 -3.76
N ALA A 248 -11.61 28.97 -3.82
CA ALA A 248 -12.05 29.62 -5.04
C ALA A 248 -10.95 29.64 -6.12
N ALA A 249 -9.71 29.95 -5.75
CA ALA A 249 -8.58 29.92 -6.67
C ALA A 249 -8.27 28.51 -7.18
N VAL A 250 -8.40 27.47 -6.34
CA VAL A 250 -8.25 26.07 -6.78
C VAL A 250 -9.38 25.64 -7.72
N ASP A 251 -10.61 26.08 -7.49
CA ASP A 251 -11.75 25.80 -8.38
C ASP A 251 -11.62 26.53 -9.73
N SER A 252 -11.09 27.76 -9.73
CA SER A 252 -10.67 28.49 -10.94
C SER A 252 -9.58 27.72 -11.70
N LEU A 253 -8.54 27.27 -11.00
CA LEU A 253 -7.45 26.46 -11.59
C LEU A 253 -7.97 25.17 -12.24
N ARG A 254 -8.91 24.46 -11.61
CA ARG A 254 -9.55 23.26 -12.18
C ARG A 254 -10.26 23.55 -13.50
N SER A 255 -10.98 24.66 -13.54
CA SER A 255 -11.72 25.10 -14.73
C SER A 255 -10.76 25.46 -15.87
N ASN A 256 -9.70 26.19 -15.58
CA ASN A 256 -8.69 26.61 -16.56
C ASN A 256 -7.92 25.42 -17.18
N LEU A 257 -7.59 24.41 -16.37
CA LEU A 257 -6.90 23.21 -16.85
C LEU A 257 -7.74 22.40 -17.84
N MET A 258 -9.07 22.41 -17.71
CA MET A 258 -9.94 21.69 -18.63
C MET A 258 -10.05 22.36 -19.98
N SER A 259 -10.06 23.70 -20.01
CA SER A 259 -9.99 24.46 -21.26
C SER A 259 -8.71 24.16 -22.05
N LEU A 260 -7.59 23.91 -21.36
CA LEU A 260 -6.31 23.55 -22.01
C LEU A 260 -6.33 22.15 -22.62
N VAL A 261 -7.00 21.18 -21.98
CA VAL A 261 -7.10 19.80 -22.50
C VAL A 261 -8.06 19.74 -23.70
N GLY A 262 -9.15 20.53 -23.68
CA GLY A 262 -10.16 20.55 -24.74
C GLY A 262 -9.70 21.14 -26.08
N CYS A 263 -8.63 21.95 -26.11
CA CYS A 263 -8.10 22.49 -27.37
C CYS A 263 -7.20 21.51 -28.15
N CYS A 264 -6.86 20.36 -27.57
CA CYS A 264 -6.17 19.27 -28.26
C CYS A 264 -7.16 18.17 -28.65
N SER A 265 -8.28 18.51 -29.28
CA SER A 265 -8.97 17.54 -30.13
C SER A 265 -7.96 17.05 -31.17
N PRO A 266 -7.87 15.74 -31.46
CA PRO A 266 -7.13 15.30 -32.62
C PRO A 266 -7.77 16.02 -33.80
N LEU A 267 -7.02 16.91 -34.45
CA LEU A 267 -7.32 17.31 -35.81
C LEU A 267 -7.54 16.00 -36.57
N GLN A 268 -8.80 15.68 -36.86
CA GLN A 268 -9.13 14.83 -37.99
C GLN A 268 -8.59 15.58 -39.21
N SER A 269 -7.33 15.35 -39.53
CA SER A 269 -6.71 15.91 -40.71
C SER A 269 -7.41 15.31 -41.92
N PRO A 270 -8.00 16.12 -42.84
CA PRO A 270 -8.12 15.68 -44.20
C PRO A 270 -6.69 15.44 -44.73
N GLY A 271 -6.55 14.44 -45.59
CA GLY A 271 -5.26 13.89 -45.99
C GLY A 271 -4.26 14.89 -46.57
N ASP A 272 -3.02 14.40 -46.63
CA ASP A 272 -1.87 14.92 -47.36
C ASP A 272 -1.05 16.03 -46.69
N SER A 273 0.02 15.64 -45.99
CA SER A 273 1.39 15.97 -46.40
C SER A 273 2.44 15.41 -45.43
N LEU A 274 3.41 14.68 -46.01
CA LEU A 274 4.55 14.05 -45.36
C LEU A 274 5.62 15.07 -44.96
N GLY A 275 6.14 14.92 -43.74
CA GLY A 275 7.56 15.15 -43.44
C GLY A 275 7.89 16.13 -42.31
N ALA A 276 8.11 15.62 -41.10
CA ALA A 276 9.25 15.98 -40.23
C ALA A 276 9.17 15.24 -38.88
N LEU A 277 10.23 14.52 -38.54
CA LEU A 277 10.46 13.80 -37.30
C LEU A 277 11.34 14.64 -36.35
N PHE A 278 11.04 14.53 -35.04
CA PHE A 278 11.88 14.78 -33.85
C PHE A 278 12.56 16.16 -33.63
N ALA A 279 11.96 16.97 -32.75
CA ALA A 279 12.69 17.74 -31.71
C ALA A 279 11.71 18.23 -30.63
N VAL A 280 11.62 17.52 -29.49
CA VAL A 280 10.99 18.05 -28.26
C VAL A 280 12.07 18.87 -27.54
N ARG A 281 12.11 20.16 -27.82
CA ARG A 281 12.84 21.15 -27.04
C ARG A 281 11.85 22.30 -26.75
N SER A 282 11.73 22.66 -25.48
CA SER A 282 10.80 23.64 -24.90
C SER A 282 10.38 24.75 -25.86
N LYS A 283 9.12 24.75 -26.29
CA LYS A 283 8.48 25.95 -26.83
C LYS A 283 8.07 26.84 -25.66
N ARG A 284 8.87 27.87 -25.44
CA ARG A 284 8.41 29.09 -24.77
C ARG A 284 7.23 29.64 -25.57
N PHE A 285 6.12 29.90 -24.90
CA PHE A 285 5.07 30.77 -25.39
C PHE A 285 5.70 32.15 -25.66
N CYS A 286 5.77 32.55 -26.94
CA CYS A 286 5.99 33.94 -27.30
C CYS A 286 4.63 34.53 -27.67
N CYS A 287 4.07 35.28 -26.73
CA CYS A 287 3.08 36.29 -27.02
C CYS A 287 3.86 37.50 -27.59
N ALA A 288 3.70 37.79 -28.87
CA ALA A 288 4.22 39.03 -29.47
C ALA A 288 3.08 39.71 -30.21
N GLN A 289 2.65 40.82 -29.63
CA GLN A 289 1.76 41.80 -30.24
C GLN A 289 2.39 42.36 -31.51
N SER A 290 1.54 42.53 -32.52
CA SER A 290 1.80 43.27 -33.75
C SER A 290 2.33 44.67 -33.46
N LEU A 291 3.48 45.02 -34.05
CA LEU A 291 3.74 46.37 -34.53
C LEU A 291 4.46 46.28 -35.88
N GLU A 292 3.88 47.00 -36.83
CA GLU A 292 4.31 47.17 -38.21
C GLU A 292 5.65 47.91 -38.27
N GLY A 293 6.49 47.56 -39.25
CA GLY A 293 7.71 48.31 -39.56
C GLY A 293 8.55 47.58 -40.61
N GLY A 294 8.44 48.01 -41.86
CA GLY A 294 9.05 47.35 -43.02
C GLY A 294 10.51 47.72 -43.33
N ALA A 295 11.00 46.98 -44.33
CA ALA A 295 12.12 47.24 -45.26
C ALA A 295 13.54 46.77 -44.85
N PRO A 296 14.49 46.60 -45.81
CA PRO A 296 14.54 45.41 -46.67
C PRO A 296 15.96 44.80 -46.89
N LEU A 297 15.97 43.63 -47.54
CA LEU A 297 16.98 43.08 -48.47
C LEU A 297 18.44 42.88 -48.00
N ARG A 298 18.87 41.61 -48.01
CA ARG A 298 20.23 41.26 -48.44
C ARG A 298 20.29 39.89 -49.13
N GLU A 299 20.77 39.93 -50.37
CA GLU A 299 21.04 38.82 -51.28
C GLU A 299 22.19 37.93 -50.82
N GLY A 300 22.19 36.66 -51.23
CA GLY A 300 23.39 35.82 -51.12
C GLY A 300 23.24 34.33 -51.42
N ARG A 301 23.22 33.99 -52.73
CA ARG A 301 23.95 32.87 -53.39
C ARG A 301 23.85 31.45 -52.80
N SER A 302 23.13 30.52 -53.44
CA SER A 302 23.53 29.68 -54.59
C SER A 302 24.34 28.42 -54.22
N GLY A 303 23.76 27.23 -54.48
CA GLY A 303 24.49 25.96 -54.46
C GLY A 303 23.59 24.72 -54.47
N LEU A 304 22.94 24.43 -55.61
CA LEU A 304 22.42 23.09 -55.95
C LEU A 304 23.58 22.17 -56.37
N PRO A 305 23.41 20.83 -56.32
CA PRO A 305 23.13 20.16 -57.59
C PRO A 305 22.07 19.06 -57.54
N ALA A 306 21.23 19.10 -58.58
CA ALA A 306 20.74 18.05 -59.46
C ALA A 306 20.23 16.70 -58.91
N CYS A 307 18.98 16.43 -59.32
CA CYS A 307 18.24 15.18 -59.30
C CYS A 307 18.93 14.03 -60.05
N ALA A 308 18.74 12.81 -59.54
CA ALA A 308 18.77 11.58 -60.32
C ALA A 308 17.56 10.70 -60.00
N ALA A 309 17.13 9.94 -61.01
CA ALA A 309 15.81 9.41 -61.26
C ALA A 309 15.28 8.33 -60.29
N ARG A 310 13.94 8.27 -60.30
CA ARG A 310 13.07 7.19 -59.77
C ARG A 310 13.46 5.82 -60.33
N THR A 311 13.44 4.81 -59.46
CA THR A 311 13.13 3.43 -59.85
C THR A 311 12.12 2.86 -58.86
N SER A 312 10.98 2.42 -59.38
CA SER A 312 9.86 1.79 -58.68
C SER A 312 10.15 0.32 -58.35
N GLN A 313 10.03 -0.09 -57.08
CA GLN A 313 9.89 -1.49 -56.70
C GLN A 313 8.92 -1.68 -55.51
N ALA A 314 7.98 -2.60 -55.77
CA ALA A 314 7.04 -3.40 -54.97
C ALA A 314 7.11 -3.43 -53.42
N PRO A 315 5.97 -3.75 -52.74
CA PRO A 315 5.84 -3.66 -51.29
C PRO A 315 6.71 -4.68 -50.56
N ARG A 316 7.68 -4.18 -49.78
CA ARG A 316 8.47 -4.97 -48.83
C ARG A 316 7.64 -5.29 -47.60
N GLN A 317 7.46 -6.58 -47.33
CA GLN A 317 7.00 -7.09 -46.03
C GLN A 317 7.97 -6.59 -44.93
N ALA A 318 7.39 -6.19 -43.79
CA ALA A 318 8.14 -5.65 -42.66
C ALA A 318 9.19 -6.67 -42.15
N PRO A 319 10.47 -6.29 -42.01
CA PRO A 319 11.46 -7.19 -41.44
C PRO A 319 11.11 -7.48 -39.96
N PRO A 320 11.25 -8.74 -39.50
CA PRO A 320 11.03 -9.09 -38.10
C PRO A 320 11.96 -8.26 -37.21
N LYS A 321 11.41 -7.74 -36.09
CA LYS A 321 12.10 -6.90 -35.11
C LYS A 321 13.46 -7.49 -34.72
N ALA A 322 14.55 -6.85 -35.15
CA ALA A 322 15.94 -7.24 -34.86
C ALA A 322 16.37 -7.06 -33.38
N THR A 323 15.43 -7.01 -32.43
CA THR A 323 15.73 -6.72 -31.01
C THR A 323 16.43 -7.86 -30.28
N THR A 324 16.32 -9.10 -30.76
CA THR A 324 16.79 -10.29 -30.04
C THR A 324 18.32 -10.37 -29.93
N ALA A 325 19.06 -9.99 -30.97
CA ALA A 325 20.53 -10.08 -30.96
C ALA A 325 21.18 -9.03 -30.04
N SER A 326 20.64 -7.81 -29.99
CA SER A 326 21.12 -6.77 -29.08
C SER A 326 20.82 -7.11 -27.63
N ASP A 327 19.67 -7.74 -27.36
CA ASP A 327 19.26 -8.13 -26.01
C ASP A 327 20.12 -9.28 -25.50
N ALA A 328 20.46 -10.26 -26.34
CA ALA A 328 21.35 -11.36 -25.98
C ALA A 328 22.73 -10.87 -25.51
N ARG A 329 23.35 -9.91 -26.22
CA ARG A 329 24.64 -9.31 -25.82
C ARG A 329 24.56 -8.59 -24.48
N LYS A 330 23.43 -7.92 -24.19
CA LYS A 330 23.21 -7.26 -22.91
C LYS A 330 23.05 -8.26 -21.77
N VAL A 331 22.36 -9.37 -22.00
CA VAL A 331 22.20 -10.44 -21.00
C VAL A 331 23.56 -11.07 -20.67
N GLU A 332 24.39 -11.33 -21.68
CA GLU A 332 25.75 -11.85 -21.49
C GLU A 332 26.63 -10.89 -20.68
N ALA A 333 26.62 -9.60 -21.02
CA ALA A 333 27.35 -8.57 -20.25
C ALA A 333 26.88 -8.49 -18.78
N VAL A 334 25.59 -8.69 -18.52
CA VAL A 334 25.04 -8.75 -17.16
C VAL A 334 25.52 -10.01 -16.43
N GLU A 335 25.51 -11.19 -17.08
CA GLU A 335 26.04 -12.43 -16.48
C GLU A 335 27.54 -12.30 -16.13
N GLU A 336 28.34 -11.71 -17.02
CA GLU A 336 29.77 -11.47 -16.80
C GLU A 336 30.00 -10.51 -15.63
N TYR A 337 29.28 -9.39 -15.62
CA TYR A 337 29.37 -8.40 -14.55
C TYR A 337 28.99 -8.99 -13.19
N LEU A 338 27.88 -9.72 -13.12
CA LEU A 338 27.44 -10.40 -11.90
C LEU A 338 28.46 -11.45 -11.45
N SER A 339 29.05 -12.20 -12.37
CA SER A 339 30.08 -13.20 -12.06
C SER A 339 31.30 -12.57 -11.40
N ARG A 340 31.70 -11.36 -11.83
CA ARG A 340 32.85 -10.64 -11.28
C ARG A 340 32.62 -10.11 -9.85
N ILE A 341 31.40 -9.71 -9.51
CA ILE A 341 31.08 -9.07 -8.21
C ILE A 341 30.48 -10.03 -7.18
N GLY A 342 30.45 -11.34 -7.46
CA GLY A 342 29.88 -12.32 -6.55
C GLY A 342 28.37 -12.52 -6.70
N GLY A 343 27.89 -12.67 -7.93
CA GLY A 343 26.58 -13.24 -8.26
C GLY A 343 25.36 -12.32 -8.12
N SER A 344 25.48 -11.17 -7.45
CA SER A 344 24.38 -10.24 -7.24
C SER A 344 24.80 -8.77 -7.31
N ALA A 345 23.96 -7.89 -7.86
CA ALA A 345 24.16 -6.44 -7.86
C ALA A 345 22.86 -5.69 -7.63
N ASN A 346 22.96 -4.47 -7.08
CA ASN A 346 21.85 -3.53 -7.11
C ASN A 346 21.58 -3.06 -8.56
N LEU A 347 20.31 -2.97 -8.94
CA LEU A 347 19.84 -2.58 -10.27
C LEU A 347 20.40 -1.23 -10.72
N ARG A 348 20.60 -0.28 -9.79
CA ARG A 348 21.20 1.04 -10.09
C ARG A 348 22.66 0.89 -10.50
N ALA A 349 23.44 0.08 -9.79
CA ALA A 349 24.84 -0.20 -10.14
C ALA A 349 24.94 -0.92 -11.48
N LEU A 350 24.05 -1.88 -11.73
CA LEU A 350 23.98 -2.63 -12.99
C LEU A 350 23.67 -1.72 -14.18
N LYS A 351 22.67 -0.84 -14.07
CA LYS A 351 22.31 0.15 -15.10
C LYS A 351 23.41 1.19 -15.35
N SER A 352 24.19 1.51 -14.32
CA SER A 352 25.34 2.41 -14.46
C SER A 352 26.52 1.74 -15.16
N ALA A 353 26.75 0.45 -14.92
CA ALA A 353 27.83 -0.31 -15.54
C ALA A 353 27.52 -0.70 -16.99
N ILE A 354 26.25 -1.01 -17.28
CA ILE A 354 25.80 -1.50 -18.58
C ILE A 354 24.64 -0.60 -19.03
N GLY A 355 24.96 0.33 -19.92
CA GLY A 355 24.00 1.30 -20.46
C GLY A 355 22.85 0.64 -21.23
N GLY A 356 21.65 1.21 -21.10
CA GLY A 356 20.48 0.78 -21.88
C GLY A 356 19.85 -0.54 -21.43
N LEU A 357 20.04 -0.94 -20.16
CA LEU A 357 19.32 -2.06 -19.55
C LEU A 357 17.90 -1.65 -19.12
N SER A 358 16.89 -2.31 -19.70
CA SER A 358 15.50 -2.20 -19.27
C SER A 358 15.21 -3.17 -18.13
N ARG A 359 14.28 -2.81 -17.23
CA ARG A 359 13.87 -3.68 -16.12
C ARG A 359 13.20 -4.96 -16.63
N SER A 360 12.44 -4.86 -17.73
CA SER A 360 11.75 -6.00 -18.36
C SER A 360 12.72 -7.04 -18.92
N LEU A 361 13.83 -6.61 -19.56
CA LEU A 361 14.85 -7.52 -20.05
C LEU A 361 15.51 -8.30 -18.90
N LEU A 362 15.82 -7.60 -17.80
CA LEU A 362 16.42 -8.22 -16.63
C LEU A 362 15.46 -9.20 -15.94
N GLN A 363 14.18 -8.85 -15.81
CA GLN A 363 13.18 -9.72 -15.17
C GLN A 363 12.92 -11.01 -15.97
N LYS A 364 13.17 -11.00 -17.29
CA LYS A 364 13.05 -12.18 -18.15
C LYS A 364 14.17 -13.20 -17.93
N HIS A 365 15.38 -12.74 -17.62
CA HIS A 365 16.59 -13.59 -17.57
C HIS A 365 17.16 -13.77 -16.16
N PHE A 366 16.83 -12.90 -15.23
CA PHE A 366 17.38 -12.83 -13.88
C PHE A 366 16.28 -12.70 -12.84
N GLU A 367 16.58 -13.12 -11.61
CA GLU A 367 15.69 -12.90 -10.47
C GLU A 367 15.92 -11.50 -9.91
N ILE A 368 14.85 -10.72 -9.79
CA ILE A 368 14.89 -9.38 -9.20
C ILE A 368 14.13 -9.43 -7.88
N THR A 369 14.85 -9.21 -6.79
CA THR A 369 14.25 -9.12 -5.44
C THR A 369 13.52 -7.78 -5.23
N SER A 370 12.69 -7.68 -4.20
CA SER A 370 11.94 -6.46 -3.82
C SER A 370 12.82 -5.22 -3.61
N ASP A 371 14.09 -5.43 -3.28
CA ASP A 371 15.04 -4.36 -2.98
C ASP A 371 15.89 -3.98 -4.21
N ASP A 372 15.40 -4.32 -5.40
CA ASP A 372 16.06 -4.07 -6.69
C ASP A 372 17.46 -4.72 -6.78
N PHE A 373 17.68 -5.88 -6.15
CA PHE A 373 18.88 -6.69 -6.42
C PHE A 373 18.60 -7.70 -7.53
N VAL A 374 19.48 -7.74 -8.52
CA VAL A 374 19.48 -8.68 -9.63
C VAL A 374 20.47 -9.81 -9.31
N THR A 375 19.98 -11.05 -9.30
CA THR A 375 20.79 -12.26 -9.05
C THR A 375 20.84 -13.14 -10.29
N SER A 376 22.04 -13.65 -10.62
CA SER A 376 22.18 -14.69 -11.65
C SER A 376 21.78 -16.04 -11.08
N LYS A 377 20.87 -16.75 -11.76
CA LYS A 377 20.48 -18.13 -11.38
C LYS A 377 21.69 -19.07 -11.31
N LYS A 378 22.62 -18.93 -12.26
CA LYS A 378 23.88 -19.71 -12.29
C LYS A 378 24.84 -19.28 -11.16
N GLY A 379 24.94 -17.97 -10.91
CA GLY A 379 25.76 -17.44 -9.83
C GLY A 379 25.31 -17.90 -8.44
N HIS A 380 23.99 -17.96 -8.24
CA HIS A 380 23.36 -18.39 -7.01
C HIS A 380 23.75 -19.82 -6.61
N GLN A 381 23.61 -20.77 -7.54
CA GLN A 381 23.98 -22.18 -7.30
C GLN A 381 25.47 -22.35 -7.01
N LYS A 382 26.33 -21.59 -7.70
CA LYS A 382 27.79 -21.63 -7.45
C LYS A 382 28.15 -21.09 -6.06
N GLN A 383 27.55 -19.97 -5.66
CA GLN A 383 27.77 -19.42 -4.31
C GLN A 383 27.25 -20.34 -3.23
N GLU A 384 26.07 -20.94 -3.43
CA GLU A 384 25.50 -21.93 -2.51
C GLU A 384 26.44 -23.13 -2.35
N ARG A 385 26.94 -23.70 -3.45
CA ARG A 385 27.93 -24.78 -3.40
C ARG A 385 29.20 -24.38 -2.64
N ASN A 386 29.76 -23.22 -2.94
CA ASN A 386 30.98 -22.74 -2.27
C ASN A 386 30.78 -22.54 -0.76
N ILE A 387 29.63 -21.99 -0.35
CA ILE A 387 29.28 -21.82 1.06
C ILE A 387 29.07 -23.19 1.71
N ARG A 388 28.43 -24.12 1.01
CA ARG A 388 28.22 -25.50 1.48
C ARG A 388 29.56 -26.20 1.73
N GLU A 389 30.46 -26.22 0.76
CA GLU A 389 31.81 -26.80 0.90
C GLU A 389 32.59 -26.15 2.06
N PHE A 390 32.53 -24.82 2.16
CA PHE A 390 33.17 -24.09 3.25
C PHE A 390 32.62 -24.48 4.62
N LEU A 391 31.29 -24.55 4.79
CA LEU A 391 30.67 -24.95 6.04
C LEU A 391 30.87 -26.43 6.35
N THR A 392 30.93 -27.31 5.35
CA THR A 392 31.30 -28.72 5.55
C THR A 392 32.70 -28.85 6.13
N SER A 393 33.67 -28.04 5.64
CA SER A 393 35.06 -28.07 6.14
C SER A 393 35.26 -27.47 7.53
N ARG A 394 34.44 -26.47 7.91
CA ARG A 394 34.62 -25.67 9.14
C ARG A 394 33.57 -25.93 10.22
N GLY A 395 32.50 -26.65 9.90
CA GLY A 395 31.35 -26.86 10.78
C GLY A 395 30.53 -25.57 10.98
N SER A 396 30.63 -24.96 12.17
CA SER A 396 29.90 -23.74 12.52
C SER A 396 30.78 -22.51 12.47
N VAL A 397 30.40 -21.51 11.67
CA VAL A 397 31.17 -20.29 11.45
C VAL A 397 30.33 -19.05 11.85
N PRO A 398 30.92 -17.96 12.39
CA PRO A 398 30.20 -16.71 12.58
C PRO A 398 29.54 -16.20 11.29
N LEU A 399 28.28 -15.78 11.39
CA LEU A 399 27.49 -15.33 10.25
C LEU A 399 28.15 -14.14 9.53
N THR A 400 28.72 -13.21 10.29
CA THR A 400 29.43 -12.05 9.77
C THR A 400 30.63 -12.43 8.92
N GLN A 401 31.32 -13.51 9.26
CA GLN A 401 32.46 -14.02 8.49
C GLN A 401 32.01 -14.61 7.15
N VAL A 402 30.92 -15.38 7.12
CA VAL A 402 30.37 -15.92 5.86
C VAL A 402 29.84 -14.81 4.97
N MET A 403 29.13 -13.83 5.54
CA MET A 403 28.66 -12.66 4.78
C MET A 403 29.83 -11.87 4.16
N LYS A 404 30.93 -11.71 4.89
CA LYS A 404 32.12 -10.98 4.41
C LYS A 404 32.89 -11.77 3.35
N LEU A 405 33.09 -13.08 3.56
CA LEU A 405 33.87 -13.92 2.64
C LEU A 405 33.17 -14.13 1.31
N PHE A 406 31.86 -14.36 1.33
CA PHE A 406 31.09 -14.68 0.12
C PHE A 406 30.31 -13.50 -0.45
N SER A 407 30.38 -12.33 0.21
CA SER A 407 29.62 -11.12 -0.14
C SER A 407 28.11 -11.36 -0.27
N VAL A 408 27.57 -12.28 0.53
CA VAL A 408 26.14 -12.63 0.52
C VAL A 408 25.39 -11.91 1.65
N PRO A 409 24.20 -11.34 1.39
CA PRO A 409 23.42 -10.67 2.43
C PRO A 409 22.77 -11.69 3.37
N ARG A 410 22.58 -11.32 4.64
CA ARG A 410 22.00 -12.19 5.68
C ARG A 410 20.67 -12.85 5.27
N ARG A 411 19.80 -12.10 4.58
CA ARG A 411 18.50 -12.58 4.09
C ARG A 411 18.62 -13.75 3.12
N TRP A 412 19.68 -13.77 2.31
CA TRP A 412 19.93 -14.82 1.32
C TRP A 412 20.32 -16.12 2.02
N LEU A 413 21.18 -16.03 3.04
CA LEU A 413 21.52 -17.18 3.88
C LEU A 413 20.29 -17.71 4.64
N ALA A 414 19.39 -16.82 5.07
CA ALA A 414 18.17 -17.20 5.79
C ALA A 414 17.07 -17.80 4.89
N SER A 415 17.11 -17.57 3.57
CA SER A 415 16.10 -18.10 2.64
C SER A 415 16.40 -19.52 2.18
N HIS A 416 17.58 -20.06 2.48
CA HIS A 416 17.96 -21.42 2.10
C HIS A 416 17.69 -22.39 3.26
N GLU A 417 16.90 -23.43 2.99
CA GLU A 417 16.50 -24.41 4.00
C GLU A 417 17.67 -25.22 4.58
N GLU A 418 18.78 -25.30 3.84
CA GLU A 418 19.97 -26.03 4.22
C GLU A 418 20.89 -25.27 5.19
N PHE A 419 20.74 -23.96 5.32
CA PHE A 419 21.55 -23.15 6.22
C PHE A 419 20.80 -22.87 7.53
N LEU A 420 21.34 -23.34 8.65
CA LEU A 420 20.79 -23.01 9.97
C LEU A 420 21.54 -21.81 10.55
N VAL A 421 20.84 -20.69 10.71
CA VAL A 421 21.37 -19.48 11.37
C VAL A 421 20.84 -19.39 12.80
N GLN A 422 21.71 -19.63 13.79
CA GLN A 422 21.34 -19.60 15.22
C GLN A 422 22.45 -18.93 16.04
N GLY A 423 22.10 -18.02 16.95
CA GLY A 423 23.06 -17.36 17.84
C GLY A 423 24.17 -16.57 17.14
N GLY A 424 23.89 -16.00 15.96
CA GLY A 424 24.89 -15.27 15.16
C GLY A 424 25.92 -16.16 14.46
N ARG A 425 25.73 -17.49 14.49
CA ARG A 425 26.53 -18.46 13.72
C ARG A 425 25.67 -19.12 12.65
N ILE A 426 26.33 -19.67 11.65
CA ILE A 426 25.73 -20.43 10.55
C ILE A 426 26.38 -21.81 10.48
N ARG A 427 25.56 -22.85 10.28
CA ARG A 427 26.00 -24.24 10.05
C ARG A 427 25.10 -24.89 9.00
N LEU A 428 25.57 -25.97 8.39
CA LEU A 428 24.72 -26.80 7.54
C LEU A 428 23.71 -27.57 8.39
N ARG A 429 22.46 -27.63 7.91
CA ARG A 429 21.40 -28.44 8.49
C ARG A 429 21.61 -29.88 8.03
N VAL A 430 22.07 -30.74 8.93
CA VAL A 430 22.14 -32.18 8.65
C VAL A 430 20.70 -32.69 8.59
N ARG A 431 20.27 -33.19 7.43
CA ARG A 431 18.97 -33.87 7.32
C ARG A 431 19.05 -35.16 8.14
N GLN A 432 18.09 -35.33 9.03
CA GLN A 432 18.07 -36.37 10.06
C GLN A 432 17.63 -37.74 9.49
N THR A 433 18.08 -38.10 8.30
CA THR A 433 17.68 -39.35 7.61
C THR A 433 18.64 -40.52 7.82
N ASP A 434 19.82 -40.28 8.41
CA ASP A 434 20.88 -41.30 8.56
C ASP A 434 21.37 -41.46 10.01
N GLN A 435 20.48 -41.67 10.98
CA GLN A 435 20.88 -42.27 12.26
C GLN A 435 20.16 -43.60 12.50
N PRO A 436 20.88 -44.65 12.94
CA PRO A 436 20.30 -45.96 13.23
C PRO A 436 19.34 -45.84 14.42
N GLU A 437 18.19 -46.52 14.30
CA GLU A 437 17.19 -46.65 15.37
C GLU A 437 17.86 -47.05 16.69
N VAL A 438 17.83 -46.13 17.66
CA VAL A 438 18.03 -46.46 19.06
C VAL A 438 16.67 -46.89 19.58
N GLN A 439 16.46 -48.20 19.71
CA GLN A 439 15.34 -48.75 20.48
C GLN A 439 15.51 -48.33 21.95
N ILE A 440 14.63 -47.45 22.41
CA ILE A 440 14.44 -47.18 23.84
C ILE A 440 13.30 -48.09 24.28
N LEU A 441 13.64 -49.09 25.12
CA LEU A 441 12.66 -49.84 25.91
C LEU A 441 11.95 -48.87 26.85
N GLU A 442 10.63 -48.76 26.74
CA GLU A 442 9.78 -48.08 27.70
C GLU A 442 9.46 -49.02 28.87
N ASP A 443 9.92 -48.67 30.07
CA ASP A 443 9.33 -49.12 31.33
C ASP A 443 8.86 -47.88 32.11
N GLY A 444 7.54 -47.79 32.29
CA GLY A 444 6.92 -47.38 33.55
C GLY A 444 6.71 -45.89 33.85
N VAL A 445 5.42 -45.53 33.86
CA VAL A 445 4.75 -44.54 34.73
C VAL A 445 4.71 -43.08 34.24
N GLY A 446 3.49 -42.62 33.92
CA GLY A 446 3.13 -41.20 33.99
C GLY A 446 2.02 -40.78 33.03
N ASP A 447 0.77 -40.95 33.45
CA ASP A 447 -0.44 -40.49 32.75
C ASP A 447 -0.34 -39.05 32.24
N LEU A 448 -0.47 -38.86 30.92
CA LEU A 448 -0.71 -37.56 30.31
C LEU A 448 -2.15 -37.47 29.79
N PHE A 449 -2.89 -36.54 30.38
CA PHE A 449 -4.26 -36.16 30.02
C PHE A 449 -4.44 -35.94 28.51
N ARG A 450 -5.27 -36.77 27.88
CA ARG A 450 -5.79 -36.54 26.53
C ARG A 450 -7.27 -36.15 26.64
N MET A 451 -7.58 -34.86 26.63
CA MET A 451 -8.98 -34.41 26.50
C MET A 451 -9.33 -34.16 25.03
N ARG A 452 -10.19 -35.02 24.48
CA ARG A 452 -11.02 -34.72 23.29
C ARG A 452 -12.21 -33.86 23.73
N PRO A 453 -12.55 -32.75 23.05
CA PRO A 453 -13.85 -32.13 23.27
C PRO A 453 -14.92 -32.86 22.44
N SER A 454 -15.91 -33.45 23.11
CA SER A 454 -17.21 -33.71 22.49
C SER A 454 -18.15 -32.54 22.81
N ALA A 455 -19.00 -32.23 21.85
CA ALA A 455 -19.85 -31.05 21.88
C ALA A 455 -21.03 -31.19 22.85
N THR A 456 -21.59 -30.03 23.21
CA THR A 456 -22.91 -29.77 23.80
C THR A 456 -23.08 -29.95 25.32
N THR A 457 -22.99 -28.84 26.05
CA THR A 457 -23.95 -28.36 27.09
C THR A 457 -23.35 -27.16 27.85
N GLY A 458 -24.19 -26.20 28.26
CA GLY A 458 -23.78 -24.94 28.91
C GLY A 458 -23.06 -25.07 30.26
N ALA A 459 -22.92 -26.28 30.81
CA ALA A 459 -22.13 -26.56 32.00
C ALA A 459 -20.61 -26.53 31.72
N ALA A 460 -20.17 -26.94 30.52
CA ALA A 460 -18.74 -26.98 30.16
C ALA A 460 -18.12 -25.58 29.94
N ALA A 461 -18.94 -24.59 29.58
CA ALA A 461 -18.48 -23.20 29.44
C ALA A 461 -18.13 -22.57 30.80
N LYS A 462 -18.86 -22.95 31.87
CA LYS A 462 -18.61 -22.46 33.23
C LYS A 462 -17.31 -23.02 33.81
N THR A 463 -16.99 -24.29 33.54
CA THR A 463 -15.72 -24.90 33.96
C THR A 463 -14.52 -24.32 33.19
N ALA A 464 -14.65 -24.05 31.89
CA ALA A 464 -13.58 -23.41 31.13
C ALA A 464 -13.26 -21.98 31.63
N GLN A 465 -14.28 -21.19 31.98
CA GLN A 465 -14.06 -19.86 32.55
C GLN A 465 -13.42 -19.92 33.96
N GLN A 466 -13.77 -20.91 34.77
CA GLN A 466 -13.15 -21.13 36.07
C GLN A 466 -11.68 -21.54 35.95
N GLU A 467 -11.34 -22.42 35.00
CA GLU A 467 -9.96 -22.81 34.73
C GLU A 467 -9.12 -21.66 34.16
N ILE A 468 -9.70 -20.86 33.25
CA ILE A 468 -9.06 -19.62 32.79
C ILE A 468 -8.80 -18.71 34.00
N ALA A 469 -9.79 -18.48 34.89
CA ALA A 469 -9.60 -17.65 36.07
C ALA A 469 -8.49 -18.17 37.02
N ARG A 470 -8.37 -19.50 37.18
CA ARG A 470 -7.29 -20.13 37.97
C ARG A 470 -5.92 -19.91 37.32
N LEU A 471 -5.79 -20.14 36.02
CA LEU A 471 -4.59 -19.83 35.24
C LEU A 471 -4.22 -18.35 35.34
N ARG A 472 -5.24 -17.47 35.33
CA ARG A 472 -5.03 -16.03 35.48
C ARG A 472 -4.40 -15.68 36.82
N PHE A 473 -4.97 -16.21 37.89
CA PHE A 473 -4.48 -16.00 39.25
C PHE A 473 -3.06 -16.55 39.43
N PHE A 474 -2.80 -17.76 38.92
CA PHE A 474 -1.48 -18.39 38.98
C PHE A 474 -0.41 -17.56 38.28
N LEU A 475 -0.65 -17.12 37.03
CA LEU A 475 0.34 -16.35 36.27
C LEU A 475 0.62 -14.97 36.87
N VAL A 476 -0.40 -14.30 37.41
CA VAL A 476 -0.21 -13.04 38.14
C VAL A 476 0.61 -13.25 39.41
N SER A 477 0.38 -14.35 40.14
CA SER A 477 1.17 -14.73 41.31
C SER A 477 2.63 -15.01 40.94
N GLN A 478 2.90 -15.75 39.87
CA GLN A 478 4.26 -16.03 39.40
C GLN A 478 4.99 -14.74 38.97
N VAL A 479 4.32 -13.85 38.24
CA VAL A 479 4.91 -12.56 37.86
C VAL A 479 5.17 -11.65 39.07
N ALA A 480 4.37 -11.75 40.13
CA ALA A 480 4.61 -11.02 41.37
C ALA A 480 5.91 -11.45 42.08
N GLN A 481 6.38 -12.69 41.86
CA GLN A 481 7.65 -13.19 42.41
C GLN A 481 8.88 -12.73 41.62
N LEU A 482 8.71 -12.21 40.39
CA LEU A 482 9.83 -11.71 39.58
C LEU A 482 10.47 -10.44 40.16
N PRO A 483 11.77 -10.18 39.91
CA PRO A 483 12.44 -8.94 40.27
C PRO A 483 11.70 -7.70 39.73
N LYS A 484 11.73 -6.59 40.49
CA LYS A 484 11.01 -5.35 40.15
C LYS A 484 11.34 -4.83 38.74
N SER A 485 12.57 -5.04 38.26
CA SER A 485 13.04 -4.63 36.92
C SER A 485 12.29 -5.35 35.78
N VAL A 486 11.89 -6.60 35.97
CA VAL A 486 11.22 -7.43 34.94
C VAL A 486 9.70 -7.43 35.10
N ARG A 487 9.23 -7.30 36.34
CA ARG A 487 7.81 -7.38 36.73
C ARG A 487 6.89 -6.45 35.93
N SER A 488 7.31 -5.20 35.72
CA SER A 488 6.47 -4.19 35.02
C SER A 488 6.30 -4.46 33.51
N GLY A 489 7.28 -5.13 32.88
CA GLY A 489 7.20 -5.57 31.49
C GLY A 489 6.33 -6.82 31.35
N ALA A 490 6.52 -7.78 32.25
CA ALA A 490 5.74 -9.01 32.33
C ALA A 490 4.24 -8.73 32.55
N LEU A 491 3.89 -7.86 33.51
CA LEU A 491 2.49 -7.47 33.78
C LEU A 491 1.84 -6.75 32.59
N ARG A 492 2.58 -5.91 31.86
CA ARG A 492 2.05 -5.23 30.67
C ARG A 492 1.74 -6.21 29.54
N ARG A 493 2.58 -7.22 29.35
CA ARG A 493 2.34 -8.28 28.34
C ARG A 493 1.16 -9.16 28.72
N LEU A 494 1.08 -9.62 29.98
CA LEU A 494 -0.07 -10.37 30.49
C LEU A 494 -1.38 -9.59 30.35
N LYS A 495 -1.38 -8.28 30.66
CA LYS A 495 -2.56 -7.42 30.51
C LYS A 495 -2.98 -7.26 29.04
N GLY A 496 -2.02 -7.20 28.11
CA GLY A 496 -2.29 -7.16 26.67
C GLY A 496 -2.89 -8.44 26.12
N MET A 497 -2.56 -9.60 26.70
CA MET A 497 -3.12 -10.89 26.28
C MET A 497 -4.60 -11.05 26.64
N TRP A 498 -5.11 -10.35 27.66
CA TRP A 498 -6.44 -10.60 28.24
C TRP A 498 -7.39 -9.39 28.17
N HIS A 499 -7.29 -8.57 27.13
CA HIS A 499 -8.14 -7.38 26.99
C HIS A 499 -9.64 -7.74 26.97
N PRO A 500 -10.50 -7.07 27.76
CA PRO A 500 -11.92 -7.42 27.91
C PRO A 500 -12.78 -7.17 26.65
N ASP A 501 -12.28 -6.41 25.67
CA ASP A 501 -13.01 -6.05 24.44
C ASP A 501 -12.80 -7.02 23.26
N ALA A 502 -12.15 -8.18 23.47
CA ALA A 502 -12.04 -9.19 22.42
C ALA A 502 -13.42 -9.82 22.17
N ALA A 503 -13.99 -9.57 20.99
CA ALA A 503 -15.32 -10.06 20.62
C ALA A 503 -15.42 -11.60 20.76
N PRO A 504 -16.57 -12.13 21.23
CA PRO A 504 -16.78 -13.58 21.34
C PRO A 504 -16.71 -14.21 19.95
N GLY A 505 -15.58 -14.87 19.65
CA GLY A 505 -15.25 -15.41 18.32
C GLY A 505 -13.79 -15.22 17.92
N GLN A 506 -13.06 -14.33 18.59
CA GLN A 506 -11.62 -14.09 18.37
C GLN A 506 -10.69 -14.76 19.39
N TYR A 507 -11.21 -15.63 20.26
CA TYR A 507 -10.36 -16.41 21.15
C TYR A 507 -9.52 -17.37 20.31
N VAL A 508 -8.23 -17.08 20.21
CA VAL A 508 -7.23 -18.08 19.87
C VAL A 508 -7.47 -19.27 20.81
N GLY A 509 -7.63 -20.47 20.27
CA GLY A 509 -8.02 -21.65 21.05
C GLY A 509 -7.17 -21.81 22.32
N HIS A 510 -7.70 -22.52 23.32
CA HIS A 510 -7.05 -22.76 24.61
C HIS A 510 -5.54 -23.09 24.47
N ASP A 511 -5.19 -23.88 23.44
CA ASP A 511 -3.83 -24.29 23.12
C ASP A 511 -2.90 -23.16 22.67
N ALA A 512 -3.44 -22.13 22.02
CA ALA A 512 -2.65 -20.97 21.59
C ALA A 512 -2.39 -19.99 22.72
N VAL A 513 -3.32 -19.83 23.66
CA VAL A 513 -3.08 -19.08 24.90
C VAL A 513 -2.03 -19.80 25.73
N ILE A 514 -2.10 -21.13 25.85
CA ILE A 514 -1.08 -21.94 26.52
C ILE A 514 0.27 -21.82 25.80
N ALA A 515 0.31 -21.97 24.47
CA ALA A 515 1.56 -21.87 23.70
C ALA A 515 2.23 -20.50 23.86
N GLU A 516 1.45 -19.43 23.95
CA GLU A 516 2.00 -18.07 24.07
C GLU A 516 2.39 -17.73 25.50
N VAL A 517 1.70 -18.28 26.51
CA VAL A 517 2.15 -18.29 27.90
C VAL A 517 3.45 -19.08 28.03
N PHE A 518 3.58 -20.23 27.37
CA PHE A 518 4.78 -21.06 27.39
C PHE A 518 5.95 -20.36 26.71
N ARG A 519 5.75 -19.75 25.53
CA ARG A 519 6.76 -18.90 24.88
C ARG A 519 7.17 -17.72 25.77
N PHE A 520 6.21 -17.10 26.45
CA PHE A 520 6.51 -16.01 27.38
C PHE A 520 7.40 -16.50 28.53
N LEU A 521 7.04 -17.62 29.19
CA LEU A 521 7.83 -18.20 30.27
C LEU A 521 9.24 -18.62 29.80
N CYS A 522 9.36 -19.21 28.61
CA CYS A 522 10.66 -19.57 28.02
C CYS A 522 11.49 -18.34 27.57
N SER A 523 10.86 -17.18 27.37
CA SER A 523 11.56 -15.94 26.95
C SER A 523 12.12 -15.13 28.11
N ILE A 524 11.81 -15.50 29.36
CA ILE A 524 12.40 -14.87 30.54
C ILE A 524 13.79 -15.47 30.72
N GLU A 525 14.83 -14.71 30.34
CA GLU A 525 16.22 -15.08 30.60
C GLU A 525 16.43 -15.27 32.11
N VAL A 526 16.71 -16.50 32.52
CA VAL A 526 17.08 -16.83 33.91
C VAL A 526 18.53 -16.42 34.08
N ALA A 527 18.79 -15.45 34.97
CA ALA A 527 20.14 -15.13 35.43
C ALA A 527 20.82 -16.40 35.98
N PRO A 528 22.15 -16.55 35.91
CA PRO A 528 22.86 -17.83 36.10
C PRO A 528 22.82 -18.44 37.52
N GLY A 529 21.90 -18.02 38.40
CA GLY A 529 21.56 -18.72 39.64
C GLY A 529 20.26 -19.49 39.44
N GLY A 530 20.37 -20.81 39.26
CA GLY A 530 19.25 -21.70 38.94
C GLY A 530 18.06 -21.56 39.91
N PHE A 531 16.89 -21.31 39.34
CA PHE A 531 15.59 -21.52 39.98
C PHE A 531 15.07 -22.88 39.49
N GLN A 532 14.79 -23.80 40.41
CA GLN A 532 14.06 -25.03 40.10
C GLN A 532 12.56 -24.74 40.14
N PHE A 533 11.84 -25.11 39.09
CA PHE A 533 10.38 -25.21 39.09
C PHE A 533 9.99 -26.59 39.64
N PRO A 534 8.98 -26.68 40.53
CA PRO A 534 8.31 -27.95 40.78
C PRO A 534 7.49 -28.43 39.58
#